data_AF-A0A5E4BVM3-F1
#
_entry.id   AF-A0A5E4BVM3-F1
#
_cell.length_a   1.000
_cell.length_b   1.000
_cell.length_c   1.000
_cell.angle_alpha   90.00
_cell.angle_beta   90.00
_cell.angle_gamma   90.00
#
_symmetry.space_group_name_H-M   'P 1'
#
loop_
_entity.id
_entity.type
_entity.pdbx_description
1 polymer ?
#
loop_
_entity_poly.entity_id
_entity_poly.type
_entity_poly.pdbx_seq_one_letter_code
_entity_poly.pdbx_strand_id
1 'polypeptide(L)'
;FSPETASRRGLSTAEINAVEAIHRAVEFNPHVPKYLLEMKSLILPPEHILKRGDSEAIAYAFFHLQHWKRIEGALNLLQCTWEGTFHHVSVYPKKELPFFIHFTAGLCSSTAMIALLTHQFPEIMGVFAKAVSMISRTCVEYL
;
A
#
# COMPACT_ATOMS: atom_id res chain seq x y z
N PHE A 1 9.20 15.98 15.86
CA PHE A 1 9.23 17.43 15.59
C PHE A 1 7.79 17.92 15.48
N SER A 2 7.31 18.79 16.37
CA SER A 2 5.97 19.36 16.21
C SER A 2 6.06 20.55 15.23
N PRO A 3 5.23 20.60 14.17
CA PRO A 3 5.31 21.62 13.12
C PRO A 3 5.12 23.05 13.66
N GLU A 4 4.44 23.20 14.79
CA GLU A 4 4.16 24.51 15.39
C GLU A 4 5.38 25.17 16.06
N THR A 5 6.36 24.37 16.49
CA THR A 5 7.56 24.89 17.18
C THR A 5 8.61 25.40 16.19
N ALA A 6 8.67 24.82 14.99
CA ALA A 6 9.60 25.21 13.93
C ALA A 6 9.22 26.57 13.29
N SER A 7 7.92 26.86 13.15
CA SER A 7 7.43 28.11 12.54
C SER A 7 7.78 29.38 13.33
N ARG A 8 8.03 29.29 14.64
CA ARG A 8 8.30 30.46 15.51
C ARG A 8 9.78 30.75 15.76
N ARG A 9 10.66 29.77 15.53
CA ARG A 9 12.08 29.85 15.96
C ARG A 9 13.06 30.13 14.82
N GLY A 10 12.62 30.00 13.57
CA GLY A 10 13.51 29.95 12.41
C GLY A 10 14.34 28.67 12.40
N LEU A 11 14.57 28.09 11.23
CA LEU A 11 15.42 26.91 11.10
C LEU A 11 16.88 27.35 11.31
N SER A 12 17.60 26.65 12.18
CA SER A 12 19.05 26.81 12.32
C SER A 12 19.77 26.48 11.01
N THR A 13 20.99 26.97 10.82
CA THR A 13 21.79 26.66 9.63
C THR A 13 21.98 25.16 9.44
N ALA A 14 22.11 24.40 10.52
CA ALA A 14 22.19 22.93 10.47
C ALA A 14 20.88 22.30 9.96
N GLU A 15 19.72 22.82 10.39
CA GLU A 15 18.42 22.35 9.92
C GLU A 15 18.17 22.74 8.46
N ILE A 16 18.58 23.93 8.03
CA ILE A 16 18.50 24.34 6.62
C ILE A 16 19.35 23.41 5.74
N ASN A 17 20.59 23.15 6.15
CA ASN A 17 21.47 22.22 5.44
C ASN A 17 20.89 20.80 5.41
N ALA A 18 20.26 20.36 6.50
CA ALA A 18 19.58 19.06 6.55
C ALA A 18 18.38 19.03 5.59
N VAL A 19 17.56 20.08 5.53
CA VAL A 19 16.42 20.18 4.60
C VAL A 19 16.89 20.15 3.14
N GLU A 20 17.95 20.88 2.80
CA GLU A 20 18.54 20.81 1.46
C GLU A 20 19.10 19.42 1.14
N ALA A 21 19.78 18.78 2.09
CA ALA A 21 20.31 17.43 1.91
C ALA A 21 19.18 16.41 1.70
N ILE A 22 18.07 16.55 2.43
CA ILE A 22 16.86 15.72 2.25
C ILE A 22 16.29 15.93 0.85
N HIS A 23 16.14 17.18 0.42
CA HIS A 23 15.62 17.51 -0.91
C HIS A 23 16.47 16.88 -2.01
N ARG A 24 17.80 17.07 -1.96
CA ARG A 24 18.74 16.49 -2.93
C ARG A 24 18.72 14.96 -2.93
N ALA A 25 18.61 14.33 -1.75
CA ALA A 25 18.55 12.87 -1.65
C ALA A 25 17.27 12.31 -2.28
N VAL A 26 16.13 12.98 -2.09
CA VAL A 26 14.84 12.58 -2.68
C VAL A 26 14.81 12.83 -4.19
N GLU A 27 15.35 13.96 -4.66
CA GLU A 27 15.50 14.26 -6.10
C GLU A 27 16.39 13.25 -6.81
N PHE A 28 17.51 12.87 -6.20
CA PHE A 28 18.41 11.86 -6.75
C PHE A 28 17.68 10.54 -6.96
N ASN A 29 17.00 10.04 -5.92
CA ASN A 29 16.23 8.81 -6.02
C ASN A 29 15.19 8.73 -4.89
N PRO A 30 13.89 8.57 -5.20
CA PRO A 30 12.84 8.55 -4.19
C PRO A 30 12.90 7.36 -3.24
N HIS A 31 13.72 6.33 -3.51
CA HIS A 31 13.90 5.19 -2.62
C HIS A 31 14.97 5.40 -1.54
N VAL A 32 15.87 6.38 -1.70
CA VAL A 32 16.98 6.66 -0.78
C VAL A 32 16.54 6.83 0.68
N PRO A 33 15.48 7.59 1.00
CA PRO A 33 15.07 7.78 2.39
C PRO A 33 14.76 6.47 3.13
N LYS A 34 14.20 5.46 2.43
CA LYS A 34 13.90 4.16 3.05
C LYS A 34 15.17 3.41 3.48
N TYR A 35 16.27 3.58 2.75
CA TYR A 35 17.55 2.95 3.08
C TYR A 35 18.34 3.76 4.12
N LEU A 36 18.29 5.10 4.07
CA LEU A 36 18.90 5.97 5.08
C LEU A 36 18.25 5.83 6.46
N LEU A 37 16.93 5.63 6.49
CA LEU A 37 16.16 5.36 7.71
C LEU A 37 16.25 3.89 8.14
N GLU A 38 17.06 3.07 7.48
CA GLU A 38 17.25 1.63 7.77
C GLU A 38 15.93 0.81 7.74
N MET A 39 14.89 1.32 7.08
CA MET A 39 13.61 0.61 6.88
C MET A 39 13.71 -0.53 5.86
N LYS A 40 14.77 -0.51 5.04
CA LYS A 40 15.16 -1.57 4.11
C LYS A 40 16.60 -1.98 4.38
N SER A 41 16.90 -3.26 4.16
CA SER A 41 18.26 -3.79 4.33
C SER A 41 19.23 -3.16 3.33
N LEU A 42 20.44 -2.86 3.78
CA LEU A 42 21.54 -2.36 2.93
C LEU A 42 22.24 -3.47 2.14
N ILE A 43 21.83 -4.73 2.30
CA ILE A 43 22.30 -5.84 1.46
C ILE A 43 21.60 -5.80 0.10
N LEU A 44 22.34 -6.12 -0.96
CA LEU A 44 21.77 -6.28 -2.30
C LEU A 44 20.82 -7.50 -2.29
N PRO A 45 19.52 -7.32 -2.57
CA PRO A 45 18.66 -8.45 -2.85
C PRO A 45 19.16 -9.16 -4.13
N PRO A 46 18.87 -10.46 -4.30
CA PRO A 46 19.25 -11.19 -5.51
C PRO A 46 18.79 -10.45 -6.77
N GLU A 47 19.60 -10.45 -7.84
CA GLU A 47 19.39 -9.64 -9.07
C GLU A 47 17.96 -9.70 -9.63
N HIS A 48 17.27 -10.84 -9.47
CA HIS A 48 15.91 -11.05 -9.95
C HIS A 48 14.80 -10.29 -9.19
N ILE A 49 15.09 -9.62 -8.06
CA ILE A 49 14.12 -8.86 -7.23
C ILE A 49 14.36 -7.34 -7.30
N LEU A 50 15.42 -6.90 -7.98
CA LEU A 50 15.80 -5.49 -8.02
C LEU A 50 14.77 -4.67 -8.80
N LYS A 51 13.88 -3.99 -8.07
CA LYS A 51 12.98 -2.99 -8.66
C LYS A 51 13.83 -1.85 -9.22
N ARG A 52 13.43 -1.31 -10.38
CA ARG A 52 14.15 -0.21 -11.06
C ARG A 52 14.39 0.94 -10.07
N GLY A 53 15.67 1.30 -9.87
CA GLY A 53 16.11 2.36 -8.95
C GLY A 53 16.51 1.91 -7.53
N ASP A 54 16.26 0.66 -7.11
CA ASP A 54 16.66 0.22 -5.76
C ASP A 54 18.20 0.07 -5.61
N SER A 55 18.93 -0.28 -6.67
CA SER A 55 20.41 -0.43 -6.65
C SER A 55 21.13 0.88 -6.37
N GLU A 56 20.72 1.94 -7.05
CA GLU A 56 21.30 3.28 -6.90
C GLU A 56 21.01 3.86 -5.51
N ALA A 57 19.80 3.61 -4.99
CA ALA A 57 19.41 4.04 -3.66
C ALA A 57 20.20 3.32 -2.56
N ILE A 58 20.41 2.00 -2.71
CA ILE A 58 21.26 1.22 -1.81
C ILE A 58 22.70 1.73 -1.84
N ALA A 59 23.26 1.95 -3.02
CA ALA A 59 24.62 2.47 -3.17
C ALA A 59 24.76 3.84 -2.51
N TYR A 60 23.83 4.77 -2.78
CA TYR A 60 23.85 6.09 -2.16
C TYR A 60 23.81 5.99 -0.63
N ALA A 61 22.87 5.21 -0.09
CA ALA A 61 22.75 5.03 1.35
C ALA A 61 24.01 4.41 1.95
N PHE A 62 24.60 3.40 1.31
CA PHE A 62 25.82 2.77 1.77
C PHE A 62 26.98 3.77 1.94
N PHE A 63 27.19 4.66 0.97
CA PHE A 63 28.28 5.66 1.03
C PHE A 63 27.97 6.84 1.95
N HIS A 64 26.70 7.21 2.16
CA HIS A 64 26.34 8.44 2.87
C HIS A 64 25.77 8.23 4.28
N LEU A 65 25.31 7.03 4.64
CA LEU A 65 24.64 6.76 5.92
C LEU A 65 25.45 7.23 7.13
N GLN A 66 26.77 7.05 7.10
CA GLN A 66 27.66 7.51 8.17
C GLN A 66 27.66 9.04 8.33
N HIS A 67 27.61 9.78 7.23
CA HIS A 67 27.52 11.24 7.28
C HIS A 67 26.17 11.68 7.88
N TRP A 68 25.08 11.04 7.46
CA TRP A 68 23.74 11.30 7.99
C TRP A 68 23.62 11.00 9.49
N LYS A 69 24.27 9.94 9.98
CA LYS A 69 24.28 9.58 11.41
C LYS A 69 25.08 10.54 12.29
N ARG A 70 26.09 11.24 11.74
CA ARG A 70 26.91 12.20 12.48
C ARG A 70 26.20 13.52 12.77
N ILE A 71 25.16 13.85 12.00
CA ILE A 71 24.41 15.10 12.16
C ILE A 71 23.25 14.82 13.11
N GLU A 72 23.33 15.35 14.34
CA GLU A 72 22.27 15.18 15.33
C GLU A 72 20.94 15.71 14.80
N GLY A 73 19.90 14.88 14.87
CA GLY A 73 18.55 15.22 14.40
C GLY A 73 18.32 15.12 12.89
N ALA A 74 19.34 14.90 12.05
CA ALA A 74 19.16 14.81 10.60
C ALA A 74 18.27 13.64 10.17
N LEU A 75 18.46 12.46 10.78
CA LEU A 75 17.61 11.28 10.52
C LEU A 75 16.18 11.48 11.05
N ASN A 76 16.01 12.18 12.18
CA ASN A 76 14.69 12.51 12.71
C ASN A 76 13.94 13.51 11.82
N LEU A 77 14.65 14.51 11.28
CA LEU A 77 14.09 15.44 10.30
C LEU A 77 13.73 14.71 9.01
N LEU A 78 14.63 13.87 8.49
CA LEU A 78 14.36 13.03 7.33
C LEU A 78 13.11 12.16 7.55
N GLN A 79 12.97 11.55 8.72
CA GLN A 79 11.80 10.75 9.07
C GLN A 79 10.53 11.60 9.11
N CYS A 80 10.52 12.72 9.83
CA CYS A 80 9.36 13.60 9.91
C CYS A 80 8.94 14.14 8.53
N THR A 81 9.88 14.54 7.69
CA THR A 81 9.60 15.03 6.32
C THR A 81 9.12 13.89 5.43
N TRP A 82 9.76 12.72 5.50
CA TRP A 82 9.37 11.54 4.73
C TRP A 82 7.97 11.04 5.09
N GLU A 83 7.65 10.97 6.38
CA GLU A 83 6.30 10.64 6.87
C GLU A 83 5.29 11.72 6.44
N GLY A 84 5.60 13.01 6.58
CA GLY A 84 4.71 14.08 6.15
C GLY A 84 4.38 14.05 4.65
N THR A 85 5.39 13.84 3.80
CA THR A 85 5.23 13.86 2.33
C THR A 85 4.71 12.54 1.78
N PHE A 86 5.30 11.41 2.15
CA PHE A 86 4.99 10.12 1.54
C PHE A 86 3.91 9.34 2.29
N HIS A 87 3.69 9.56 3.59
CA HIS A 87 2.59 8.89 4.29
C HIS A 87 1.23 9.48 3.86
N HIS A 88 1.18 10.80 3.62
CA HIS A 88 -0.01 11.46 3.06
C HIS A 88 -0.25 11.11 1.58
N VAL A 89 0.82 11.04 0.78
CA VAL A 89 0.76 10.72 -0.67
C VAL A 89 0.80 9.20 -0.94
N SER A 90 0.99 8.37 0.09
CA SER A 90 0.86 6.92 -0.05
C SER A 90 -0.61 6.52 -0.24
N VAL A 91 -1.08 6.74 -1.47
CA VAL A 91 -2.12 5.94 -2.14
C VAL A 91 -1.58 4.53 -2.44
N TYR A 92 -0.54 4.09 -1.73
CA TYR A 92 -0.08 2.72 -1.72
C TYR A 92 -1.21 1.91 -1.08
N PRO A 93 -1.68 0.84 -1.73
CA PRO A 93 -2.94 0.23 -1.39
C PRO A 93 -2.87 -0.19 0.09
N LYS A 94 -3.65 0.49 0.93
CA LYS A 94 -3.92 0.02 2.28
C LYS A 94 -4.42 -1.41 2.10
N LYS A 95 -3.95 -2.35 2.91
CA LYS A 95 -4.33 -3.78 2.86
C LYS A 95 -5.82 -4.03 3.15
N GLU A 96 -6.64 -3.00 3.08
CA GLU A 96 -8.09 -3.04 2.99
C GLU A 96 -8.40 -3.55 1.58
N LEU A 97 -8.66 -4.85 1.44
CA LEU A 97 -9.11 -5.41 0.17
C LEU A 97 -10.29 -4.56 -0.33
N PRO A 98 -10.25 -4.06 -1.58
CA PRO A 98 -11.30 -3.18 -2.09
C PRO A 98 -12.66 -3.82 -1.86
N PHE A 99 -13.61 -3.05 -1.33
CA PHE A 99 -14.94 -3.50 -0.88
C PHE A 99 -15.61 -4.50 -1.85
N PHE A 100 -15.41 -4.30 -3.15
CA PHE A 100 -15.91 -5.14 -4.25
C PHE A 100 -15.51 -6.63 -4.17
N ILE A 101 -14.39 -6.97 -3.52
CA ILE A 101 -13.93 -8.37 -3.38
C ILE A 101 -14.83 -9.14 -2.41
N HIS A 102 -15.33 -8.52 -1.34
CA HIS A 102 -16.25 -9.17 -0.40
C HIS A 102 -17.57 -9.54 -1.08
N PHE A 103 -18.06 -8.64 -1.95
CA PHE A 103 -19.24 -8.90 -2.78
C PHE A 103 -19.00 -10.06 -3.75
N THR A 104 -17.85 -10.06 -4.44
CA THR A 104 -17.48 -11.13 -5.39
C THR A 104 -17.31 -12.48 -4.69
N ALA A 105 -16.64 -12.52 -3.54
CA ALA A 105 -16.47 -13.73 -2.73
C ALA A 105 -17.80 -14.25 -2.20
N GLY A 106 -18.70 -13.36 -1.78
CA GLY A 106 -20.06 -13.71 -1.34
C GLY A 106 -20.88 -14.35 -2.46
N LEU A 107 -20.91 -13.75 -3.65
CA LEU A 107 -21.62 -14.30 -4.82
C LEU A 107 -21.03 -15.64 -5.29
N CYS A 108 -19.70 -15.77 -5.27
CA CYS A 108 -19.04 -17.01 -5.65
C CYS A 108 -19.37 -18.15 -4.66
N SER A 109 -19.31 -17.86 -3.36
CA SER A 109 -19.60 -18.84 -2.31
C SER A 109 -21.07 -19.27 -2.33
N SER A 110 -22.00 -18.33 -2.56
CA SER A 110 -23.43 -18.66 -2.66
C SER A 110 -23.72 -19.52 -3.89
N THR A 111 -23.12 -19.20 -5.03
CA THR A 111 -23.24 -20.00 -6.26
C THR A 111 -22.69 -21.42 -6.05
N ALA A 112 -21.54 -21.55 -5.39
CA ALA A 112 -20.96 -22.85 -5.07
C ALA A 112 -21.84 -23.68 -4.12
N MET A 113 -22.43 -23.04 -3.10
CA MET A 113 -23.36 -23.70 -2.19
C MET A 113 -24.62 -24.19 -2.92
N ILE A 114 -25.20 -23.37 -3.80
CA ILE A 114 -26.35 -23.77 -4.62
C ILE A 114 -25.97 -24.96 -5.53
N ALA A 115 -24.81 -24.92 -6.17
CA ALA A 115 -24.33 -26.01 -7.02
C ALA A 115 -24.09 -27.33 -6.25
N LEU A 116 -23.63 -27.26 -5.01
CA LEU A 116 -23.48 -28.44 -4.16
C LEU A 116 -24.84 -28.99 -3.72
N LEU A 117 -25.77 -28.11 -3.35
CA LEU A 117 -27.13 -28.50 -2.99
C LEU A 117 -27.88 -29.12 -4.17
N THR A 118 -27.67 -28.60 -5.39
CA THR A 118 -28.26 -29.19 -6.59
C THR A 118 -27.68 -30.54 -6.95
N HIS A 119 -26.40 -30.75 -6.67
CA HIS A 119 -25.75 -32.03 -6.87
C HIS A 119 -26.17 -33.07 -5.82
N GLN A 120 -26.35 -32.69 -4.55
CA GLN A 120 -26.70 -33.62 -3.48
C GLN A 120 -28.21 -33.92 -3.38
N PHE A 121 -29.08 -33.01 -3.82
CA PHE A 121 -30.54 -33.14 -3.69
C PHE A 121 -31.28 -32.87 -5.02
N PRO A 122 -31.09 -33.71 -6.05
CA PRO A 122 -31.68 -33.49 -7.38
C PRO A 122 -33.22 -33.48 -7.37
N GLU A 123 -33.86 -34.27 -6.52
CA GLU A 123 -35.33 -34.33 -6.40
C GLU A 123 -35.95 -33.01 -5.89
N ILE A 124 -35.35 -32.39 -4.86
CA ILE A 124 -35.81 -31.12 -4.29
C ILE A 124 -35.58 -29.97 -5.29
N MET A 125 -34.45 -29.98 -5.99
CA MET A 125 -34.17 -28.99 -7.03
C MET A 125 -35.10 -29.11 -8.24
N GLY A 126 -35.54 -30.32 -8.59
CA GLY A 126 -36.53 -30.52 -9.64
C GLY A 126 -37.89 -29.90 -9.31
N VAL A 127 -38.33 -30.01 -8.05
CA VAL A 127 -39.56 -29.35 -7.56
C VAL A 127 -39.38 -27.83 -7.54
N PHE A 128 -38.23 -27.35 -7.05
CA PHE A 128 -37.91 -25.92 -7.00
C PHE A 128 -37.85 -25.29 -8.41
N ALA A 129 -37.18 -25.93 -9.37
CA ALA A 129 -37.09 -25.46 -10.75
C ALA A 129 -38.47 -25.40 -11.43
N LYS A 130 -39.35 -26.38 -11.16
CA LYS A 130 -40.75 -26.34 -11.63
C LYS A 130 -41.51 -25.17 -11.01
N ALA A 131 -41.37 -24.94 -9.71
CA ALA A 131 -42.02 -23.82 -9.03
C ALA A 131 -41.56 -22.45 -9.58
N VAL A 132 -40.25 -22.27 -9.79
CA VAL A 132 -39.68 -21.05 -10.39
C VAL A 132 -40.15 -20.87 -11.83
N SER A 133 -40.20 -21.93 -12.63
CA SER A 133 -40.70 -21.87 -14.01
C SER A 133 -42.18 -21.50 -14.06
N MET A 134 -43.00 -22.03 -13.15
CA MET A 134 -44.41 -21.68 -13.03
C MET A 134 -44.58 -20.20 -12.67
N ILE A 135 -43.88 -19.71 -11.64
CA ILE A 135 -43.93 -18.31 -11.23
C ILE A 135 -43.44 -17.39 -12.35
N SER A 136 -42.35 -17.74 -13.04
CA SER A 136 -41.84 -16.95 -14.16
C SER A 136 -42.84 -16.88 -15.31
N ARG A 137 -43.51 -17.99 -15.66
CA ARG A 137 -44.58 -17.99 -16.68
C ARG A 137 -45.74 -17.09 -16.25
N THR A 138 -46.17 -17.19 -15.00
CA THR A 138 -47.23 -16.34 -14.45
C THR A 138 -46.81 -14.86 -14.49
N CYS A 139 -45.60 -14.51 -14.06
CA CYS A 139 -45.11 -13.13 -14.13
C CYS A 139 -45.00 -12.59 -15.56
N VAL A 140 -44.66 -13.43 -16.55
CA VAL A 140 -44.66 -13.04 -17.98
C VAL A 140 -46.07 -12.90 -18.55
N GLU A 141 -47.04 -13.71 -18.10
CA GLU A 141 -48.44 -13.57 -18.51
C GLU A 141 -49.15 -12.36 -17.88
N TYR A 142 -48.61 -11.82 -16.78
CA TYR A 142 -49.13 -10.64 -16.06
C TYR A 142 -48.37 -9.33 -16.34
N LEU A 143 -47.43 -9.33 -17.30
CA LEU A 143 -46.72 -8.14 -17.83
C LEU A 143 -47.21 -7.82 -19.25
#